data_AF-A0A7C6G5X5-F1
#
_entry.id   AF-A0A7C6G5X5-F1
#
_cell.length_a   1.000
_cell.length_b   1.000
_cell.length_c   1.000
_cell.angle_alpha   90.00
_cell.angle_beta   90.00
_cell.angle_gamma   90.00
#
_symmetry.space_group_name_H-M   'P 1'
#
loop_
_entity.id
_entity.type
_entity.pdbx_description
1 polymer ?
#
loop_
_entity_poly.entity_id
_entity_poly.type
_entity_poly.pdbx_seq_one_letter_code
_entity_poly.pdbx_strand_id
1 'polypeptide(L)'
;MSKKENDRSQKGNKGDNNSKISKNVLIKNVDLVFKRTDDTKKYNEFYLKELEKYVEEYLKKSITKTQMRNIFETFKSCKSNDEMKLLKPKLMYFAGRINNNNTKLFMKQLIELIDKMEDENDYKHMQKLVESTLAYHKYYAEK
;
A
#
# COMPACT_ATOMS: atom_id res chain seq x y z
N MET A 1 59.91 -23.16 -23.91
CA MET A 1 59.17 -22.80 -22.66
C MET A 1 57.77 -22.35 -23.09
N SER A 2 56.78 -23.24 -23.11
CA SER A 2 55.95 -23.76 -22.00
C SER A 2 54.69 -22.91 -21.76
N LYS A 3 53.58 -23.44 -22.28
CA LYS A 3 52.16 -23.41 -21.86
C LYS A 3 51.75 -22.47 -20.70
N LYS A 4 50.61 -21.79 -20.86
CA LYS A 4 49.34 -22.22 -20.22
C LYS A 4 48.12 -21.42 -20.70
N GLU A 5 47.12 -22.17 -21.14
CA GLU A 5 45.70 -21.81 -21.14
C GLU A 5 45.17 -21.66 -19.69
N ASN A 6 44.16 -20.81 -19.53
CA ASN A 6 43.06 -20.91 -18.57
C ASN A 6 42.07 -19.81 -18.96
N ASP A 7 41.00 -20.09 -19.69
CA ASP A 7 39.73 -20.61 -19.16
C ASP A 7 39.40 -20.08 -17.76
N ARG A 8 38.41 -19.16 -17.69
CA ARG A 8 37.26 -19.30 -16.79
C ARG A 8 36.26 -18.15 -16.89
N SER A 9 35.06 -18.57 -17.25
CA SER A 9 33.78 -18.23 -16.61
C SER A 9 33.13 -16.88 -16.93
N GLN A 10 32.12 -16.98 -17.79
CA GLN A 10 30.82 -16.33 -17.60
C GLN A 10 30.44 -16.26 -16.12
N LYS A 11 30.13 -15.05 -15.64
CA LYS A 11 29.34 -14.87 -14.43
C LYS A 11 28.15 -14.01 -14.79
N GLY A 12 27.01 -14.69 -14.98
CA GLY A 12 25.73 -14.05 -15.18
C GLY A 12 25.45 -13.09 -14.05
N ASN A 13 25.15 -11.85 -14.40
CA ASN A 13 24.45 -10.93 -13.50
C ASN A 13 23.04 -11.50 -13.30
N LYS A 14 22.89 -12.37 -12.31
CA LYS A 14 21.62 -12.54 -11.61
C LYS A 14 21.29 -11.17 -11.03
N GLY A 15 20.34 -10.49 -11.64
CA GLY A 15 19.81 -9.24 -11.12
C GLY A 15 19.26 -9.50 -9.72
N ASP A 16 19.91 -8.91 -8.72
CA ASP A 16 19.33 -8.69 -7.41
C ASP A 16 18.10 -7.81 -7.60
N ASN A 17 16.94 -8.43 -7.85
CA ASN A 17 15.64 -7.75 -7.91
C ASN A 17 15.15 -7.37 -6.51
N ASN A 18 16.04 -6.98 -5.60
CA ASN A 18 15.69 -6.41 -4.31
C ASN A 18 15.39 -4.91 -4.45
N SER A 19 14.58 -4.54 -5.44
CA SER A 19 14.01 -3.20 -5.52
C SER A 19 12.99 -3.07 -4.40
N LYS A 20 13.38 -2.34 -3.34
CA LYS A 20 12.53 -1.99 -2.20
C LYS A 20 11.28 -1.26 -2.69
N ILE A 21 10.08 -1.70 -2.30
CA ILE A 21 8.84 -1.04 -2.74
C ILE A 21 8.77 0.38 -2.15
N SER A 22 8.23 1.33 -2.92
CA SER A 22 8.19 2.73 -2.48
C SER A 22 7.30 2.89 -1.25
N LYS A 23 7.72 3.67 -0.25
CA LYS A 23 6.88 4.00 0.91
C LYS A 23 5.61 4.79 0.55
N ASN A 24 5.63 5.47 -0.60
CA ASN A 24 4.50 6.26 -1.13
C ASN A 24 3.74 5.51 -2.24
N VAL A 25 3.72 4.17 -2.19
CA VAL A 25 3.14 3.32 -3.25
C VAL A 25 1.68 3.66 -3.54
N LEU A 26 0.90 4.06 -2.53
CA LEU A 26 -0.54 4.33 -2.72
C LEU A 26 -0.75 5.60 -3.55
N ILE A 27 0.02 6.65 -3.25
CA ILE A 27 -0.10 7.94 -3.93
C ILE A 27 0.49 7.90 -5.33
N LYS A 28 1.56 7.12 -5.54
CA LYS A 28 2.13 6.89 -6.86
C LYS A 28 1.20 6.13 -7.80
N ASN A 29 0.32 5.31 -7.24
CA ASN A 29 -0.61 4.46 -7.96
C ASN A 29 -2.07 4.92 -7.80
N VAL A 30 -2.31 6.23 -7.72
CA VAL A 30 -3.67 6.79 -7.47
C VAL A 30 -4.69 6.30 -8.51
N ASP A 31 -4.33 6.26 -9.79
CA ASP A 31 -5.24 5.80 -10.85
C ASP A 31 -5.57 4.32 -10.71
N LEU A 32 -4.64 3.51 -10.16
CA LEU A 32 -4.89 2.10 -9.89
C LEU A 32 -5.74 1.93 -8.62
N VAL A 33 -5.52 2.75 -7.59
CA VAL A 33 -6.35 2.78 -6.38
C VAL A 33 -7.81 3.06 -6.76
N PHE A 34 -8.05 4.09 -7.55
CA PHE A 34 -9.39 4.51 -7.96
C PHE A 34 -9.91 3.84 -9.24
N LYS A 35 -9.17 2.85 -9.78
CA LYS A 35 -9.55 2.13 -11.01
C LYS A 35 -9.89 3.08 -12.18
N ARG A 36 -9.11 4.14 -12.35
CA ARG A 36 -9.20 5.13 -13.45
C ARG A 36 -8.46 4.68 -14.72
N THR A 37 -8.02 3.42 -14.76
CA THR A 37 -7.33 2.82 -15.89
C THR A 37 -7.93 1.47 -16.23
N ASP A 38 -8.05 1.18 -17.52
CA ASP A 38 -8.53 -0.10 -18.05
C ASP A 38 -7.44 -1.19 -18.08
N ASP A 39 -6.20 -0.86 -17.70
CA ASP A 39 -5.08 -1.81 -17.61
C ASP A 39 -5.28 -2.77 -16.42
N THR A 40 -6.09 -3.79 -16.66
CA THR A 40 -6.43 -4.83 -15.68
C THR A 40 -5.19 -5.57 -15.19
N LYS A 41 -4.16 -5.70 -16.03
CA LYS A 41 -2.91 -6.35 -15.64
C LYS A 41 -2.19 -5.52 -14.58
N LYS A 42 -2.02 -4.21 -14.79
CA LYS A 42 -1.42 -3.31 -13.79
C LYS A 42 -2.27 -3.22 -12.52
N TYR A 43 -3.58 -3.18 -12.66
CA TYR A 43 -4.50 -3.16 -11.52
C TYR A 43 -4.32 -4.40 -10.64
N ASN A 44 -4.27 -5.58 -11.25
CA ASN A 44 -4.03 -6.83 -10.53
C ASN A 44 -2.62 -6.89 -9.95
N GLU A 45 -1.59 -6.46 -10.69
CA GLU A 45 -0.21 -6.42 -10.18
C GLU A 45 -0.10 -5.53 -8.93
N PHE A 46 -0.76 -4.37 -8.93
CA PHE A 46 -0.79 -3.46 -7.78
C PHE A 46 -1.44 -4.11 -6.56
N TYR A 47 -2.66 -4.64 -6.69
CA TYR A 47 -3.37 -5.22 -5.56
C TYR A 47 -2.77 -6.53 -5.06
N LEU A 48 -2.32 -7.39 -5.98
CA LEU A 48 -1.87 -8.76 -5.64
C LEU A 48 -0.40 -8.84 -5.29
N LYS A 49 0.43 -7.84 -5.60
CA LYS A 49 1.87 -7.87 -5.31
C LYS A 49 2.39 -6.61 -4.66
N GLU A 50 2.16 -5.43 -5.25
CA GLU A 50 2.75 -4.19 -4.71
C GLU A 50 2.16 -3.83 -3.35
N LEU A 51 0.84 -3.94 -3.20
CA LEU A 51 0.13 -3.67 -1.95
C LEU A 51 0.49 -4.71 -0.89
N GLU A 52 0.55 -6.00 -1.26
CA GLU A 52 1.00 -7.07 -0.38
C GLU A 52 2.41 -6.80 0.17
N LYS A 53 3.36 -6.55 -0.72
CA LYS A 53 4.75 -6.25 -0.38
C LYS A 53 4.86 -4.99 0.47
N TYR A 54 4.08 -3.96 0.17
CA TYR A 54 4.03 -2.74 0.98
C TYR A 54 3.55 -3.00 2.41
N VAL A 55 2.48 -3.78 2.57
CA VAL A 55 1.95 -4.16 3.88
C VAL A 55 2.97 -4.97 4.65
N GLU A 56 3.60 -5.95 4.00
CA GLU A 56 4.61 -6.80 4.61
C GLU A 56 5.84 -5.99 5.05
N GLU A 57 6.39 -5.14 4.18
CA GLU A 57 7.62 -4.41 4.48
C GLU A 57 7.42 -3.29 5.50
N TYR A 58 6.29 -2.58 5.43
CA TYR A 58 6.13 -1.32 6.15
C TYR A 58 5.11 -1.37 7.27
N LEU A 59 4.04 -2.17 7.15
CA LEU A 59 2.91 -2.12 8.07
C LEU A 59 2.90 -3.28 9.07
N LYS A 60 3.39 -4.48 8.72
CA LYS A 60 3.25 -5.68 9.57
C LYS A 60 3.74 -5.53 11.02
N LYS A 61 4.74 -4.68 11.25
CA LYS A 61 5.28 -4.35 12.60
C LYS A 61 4.90 -2.96 13.09
N SER A 62 4.37 -2.10 12.21
CA SER A 62 4.16 -0.69 12.52
C SER A 62 2.76 -0.40 13.03
N ILE A 63 1.77 -1.17 12.57
CA ILE A 63 0.37 -1.03 12.93
C ILE A 63 -0.10 -2.32 13.61
N THR A 64 -0.84 -2.20 14.71
CA THR A 64 -1.39 -3.38 15.41
C THR A 64 -2.66 -3.87 14.72
N LYS A 65 -3.03 -5.14 14.93
CA LYS A 65 -4.30 -5.70 14.42
C LYS A 65 -5.52 -4.87 14.82
N THR A 66 -5.55 -4.33 16.04
CA THR A 66 -6.65 -3.47 16.51
C THR A 66 -6.66 -2.13 15.79
N GLN A 67 -5.51 -1.48 15.61
CA GLN A 67 -5.43 -0.23 14.86
C GLN A 67 -5.89 -0.42 13.41
N MET A 68 -5.42 -1.47 12.73
CA MET A 68 -5.79 -1.74 11.34
C MET A 68 -7.28 -2.06 11.20
N ARG A 69 -7.86 -2.81 12.16
CA ARG A 69 -9.32 -3.05 12.22
C ARG A 69 -10.11 -1.76 12.41
N ASN A 70 -9.70 -0.88 13.33
CA ASN A 70 -10.40 0.38 13.58
C ASN A 70 -10.36 1.31 12.35
N ILE A 71 -9.25 1.31 11.61
CA ILE A 71 -9.15 2.01 10.32
C ILE A 71 -10.19 1.41 9.37
N PHE A 72 -10.16 0.09 9.15
CA PHE A 72 -11.13 -0.56 8.26
C PHE A 72 -12.59 -0.26 8.61
N GLU A 73 -12.98 -0.36 9.89
CA GLU A 73 -14.33 -0.05 10.35
C GLU A 73 -14.72 1.40 10.06
N THR A 74 -13.77 2.33 10.16
CA THR A 74 -13.99 3.76 9.85
C THR A 74 -14.31 3.99 8.38
N PHE A 75 -13.68 3.25 7.46
CA PHE A 75 -13.92 3.39 6.01
C PHE A 75 -15.12 2.57 5.53
N LYS A 76 -15.35 1.38 6.11
CA LYS A 76 -16.41 0.45 5.70
C LYS A 76 -17.82 1.03 5.88
N SER A 77 -18.03 1.90 6.85
CA SER A 77 -19.36 2.45 7.15
C SER A 77 -19.83 3.50 6.14
N CYS A 78 -18.92 4.11 5.37
CA CYS A 78 -19.25 5.14 4.40
C CYS A 78 -20.04 4.60 3.21
N LYS A 79 -21.04 5.35 2.78
CA LYS A 79 -21.93 4.99 1.67
C LYS A 79 -21.83 5.93 0.47
N SER A 80 -21.03 7.00 0.60
CA SER A 80 -20.82 8.00 -0.44
C SER A 80 -19.44 8.64 -0.33
N ASN A 81 -19.06 9.37 -1.37
CA ASN A 81 -17.85 10.19 -1.37
C ASN A 81 -17.90 11.29 -0.29
N ASP A 82 -19.05 11.92 -0.09
CA ASP A 82 -19.18 12.98 0.90
C ASP A 82 -18.96 12.46 2.32
N GLU A 83 -19.56 11.32 2.66
CA GLU A 83 -19.30 10.66 3.94
C GLU A 83 -17.83 10.29 4.12
N MET A 84 -17.18 9.80 3.05
CA MET A 84 -15.76 9.45 3.06
C MET A 84 -14.87 10.70 3.26
N LYS A 85 -15.19 11.80 2.57
CA LYS A 85 -14.48 13.09 2.69
C LYS A 85 -14.58 13.66 4.10
N LEU A 86 -15.73 13.51 4.76
CA LEU A 86 -15.93 13.92 6.14
C LEU A 86 -15.12 13.11 7.17
N LEU A 87 -14.52 11.98 6.79
CA LEU A 87 -13.58 11.27 7.66
C LEU A 87 -12.26 12.02 7.85
N LYS A 88 -11.90 12.94 6.95
CA LYS A 88 -10.58 13.60 6.93
C LYS A 88 -10.17 14.19 8.29
N PRO A 89 -11.00 14.98 9.02
CA PRO A 89 -10.61 15.50 10.34
C PRO A 89 -10.34 14.40 11.37
N LYS A 90 -11.17 13.35 11.39
CA LYS A 90 -11.01 12.19 12.28
C LYS A 90 -9.71 11.44 12.00
N LEU A 91 -9.39 11.22 10.72
CA LEU A 91 -8.15 10.57 10.31
C LEU A 91 -6.91 11.41 10.63
N MET A 92 -6.97 12.74 10.45
CA MET A 92 -5.89 13.66 10.82
C MET A 92 -5.62 13.63 12.33
N TYR A 93 -6.68 13.64 13.15
CA TYR A 93 -6.55 13.50 14.61
C TYR A 93 -5.87 12.19 14.98
N PHE A 94 -6.29 11.06 14.39
CA PHE A 94 -5.63 9.77 14.62
C PHE A 94 -4.17 9.76 14.17
N ALA A 95 -3.86 10.32 13.00
CA ALA A 95 -2.50 10.46 12.50
C ALA A 95 -1.61 11.29 13.42
N GLY A 96 -2.16 12.34 14.05
CA GLY A 96 -1.47 13.18 15.03
C GLY A 96 -1.05 12.44 16.31
N ARG A 97 -1.76 11.36 16.66
CA ARG A 97 -1.48 10.53 17.86
C ARG A 97 -0.55 9.34 17.58
N ILE A 98 -0.17 9.11 16.32
CA ILE A 98 0.66 7.99 15.93
C ILE A 98 2.15 8.38 16.00
N ASN A 99 2.90 7.65 16.82
CA ASN A 99 4.34 7.85 16.96
C ASN A 99 5.16 7.08 15.91
N ASN A 100 4.61 6.01 15.33
CA ASN A 100 5.32 5.23 14.33
C ASN A 100 5.30 5.93 12.96
N ASN A 101 6.47 6.20 12.40
CA ASN A 101 6.61 6.91 11.12
C ASN A 101 5.96 6.20 9.92
N ASN A 102 6.03 4.86 9.83
CA ASN A 102 5.41 4.12 8.73
C ASN A 102 3.88 4.18 8.84
N THR A 103 3.35 4.00 10.05
CA THR A 103 1.89 4.09 10.29
C THR A 103 1.39 5.52 10.05
N LYS A 104 2.14 6.53 10.48
CA LYS A 104 1.82 7.95 10.21
C LYS A 104 1.83 8.24 8.71
N LEU A 105 2.80 7.72 7.97
CA LEU A 105 2.88 7.87 6.52
C LEU A 105 1.72 7.15 5.80
N PHE A 106 1.35 5.96 6.24
CA PHE A 106 0.16 5.26 5.73
C PHE A 106 -1.11 6.10 5.92
N MET A 107 -1.34 6.61 7.14
CA MET A 107 -2.48 7.49 7.42
C MET A 107 -2.47 8.76 6.57
N LYS A 108 -1.29 9.37 6.36
CA LYS A 108 -1.14 10.53 5.48
C LYS A 108 -1.53 10.20 4.04
N GLN A 109 -1.13 9.05 3.51
CA GLN A 109 -1.53 8.62 2.17
C GLN A 109 -3.03 8.38 2.07
N LEU A 110 -3.68 7.80 3.09
CA LEU A 110 -5.14 7.65 3.10
C LEU A 110 -5.86 9.01 3.07
N ILE A 111 -5.36 9.99 3.83
CA ILE A 111 -5.89 11.36 3.84
C ILE A 111 -5.71 12.03 2.47
N GLU A 112 -4.53 11.89 1.86
CA GLU A 112 -4.26 12.43 0.53
C GLU A 112 -5.11 11.75 -0.56
N LEU A 113 -5.39 10.45 -0.45
CA LEU A 113 -6.29 9.76 -1.36
C LEU A 113 -7.72 10.31 -1.25
N ILE A 114 -8.21 10.60 -0.03
CA ILE A 114 -9.53 11.24 0.16
C ILE A 114 -9.61 12.57 -0.60
N ASP A 115 -8.54 13.36 -0.59
CA ASP A 115 -8.47 14.63 -1.31
C ASP A 115 -8.47 14.47 -2.83
N LYS A 116 -8.10 13.29 -3.32
CA LYS A 116 -8.09 12.95 -4.75
C LYS A 116 -9.37 12.26 -5.23
N MET A 117 -10.39 12.11 -4.38
CA MET A 117 -11.66 11.48 -4.78
C MET A 117 -12.50 12.42 -5.67
N GLU A 118 -12.85 11.93 -6.85
CA GLU A 118 -13.53 12.66 -7.92
C GLU A 118 -14.82 11.93 -8.34
N ASP A 119 -14.73 10.63 -8.63
CA ASP A 119 -15.83 9.83 -9.20
C ASP A 119 -16.76 9.30 -8.12
N GLU A 120 -18.07 9.22 -8.37
CA GLU A 120 -19.08 8.76 -7.40
C GLU A 120 -18.80 7.39 -6.77
N ASN A 121 -17.98 6.55 -7.42
CA ASN A 121 -17.61 5.23 -6.94
C ASN A 121 -16.25 5.18 -6.21
N ASP A 122 -15.51 6.29 -6.10
CA ASP A 122 -14.20 6.35 -5.45
C ASP A 122 -14.25 5.90 -3.99
N TYR A 123 -15.35 6.13 -3.27
CA TYR A 123 -15.50 5.63 -1.91
C TYR A 123 -15.46 4.10 -1.84
N LYS A 124 -16.03 3.38 -2.82
CA LYS A 124 -15.97 1.91 -2.90
C LYS A 124 -14.55 1.43 -3.18
N HIS A 125 -13.81 2.17 -4.01
CA HIS A 125 -12.42 1.89 -4.31
C HIS A 125 -11.52 2.11 -3.08
N MET A 126 -11.75 3.17 -2.30
CA MET A 126 -11.12 3.36 -0.98
C MET A 126 -11.42 2.22 -0.01
N GLN A 127 -12.69 1.79 0.07
CA GLN A 127 -13.07 0.66 0.92
C GLN A 127 -12.32 -0.61 0.54
N LYS A 128 -12.26 -0.92 -0.76
CA LYS A 128 -11.50 -2.06 -1.27
C LYS A 128 -10.02 -1.96 -0.92
N LEU A 129 -9.40 -0.78 -1.09
CA LEU A 129 -8.00 -0.57 -0.72
C LEU A 129 -7.75 -0.88 0.76
N VAL A 130 -8.56 -0.32 1.66
CA VAL A 130 -8.40 -0.52 3.10
C VAL A 130 -8.71 -1.96 3.51
N GLU A 131 -9.70 -2.60 2.87
CA GLU A 131 -10.04 -4.01 3.08
C GLU A 131 -8.90 -4.94 2.66
N SER A 132 -8.34 -4.76 1.46
CA SER A 132 -7.18 -5.52 0.99
C SER A 132 -5.96 -5.31 1.89
N THR A 133 -5.71 -4.07 2.31
CA THR A 133 -4.64 -3.75 3.27
C THR A 133 -4.83 -4.49 4.58
N LEU A 134 -6.07 -4.54 5.11
CA LEU A 134 -6.39 -5.28 6.34
C LEU A 134 -6.20 -6.78 6.15
N ALA A 135 -6.57 -7.34 4.99
CA ALA A 135 -6.41 -8.76 4.71
C ALA A 135 -4.94 -9.18 4.73
N TYR A 136 -4.08 -8.46 4.00
CA TYR A 136 -2.63 -8.70 4.04
C TYR A 136 -2.05 -8.45 5.43
N HIS A 137 -2.50 -7.40 6.12
CA HIS A 137 -2.01 -7.12 7.47
C HIS A 137 -2.37 -8.26 8.41
N LYS A 138 -3.60 -8.79 8.38
CA LYS A 138 -3.98 -9.96 9.18
C LYS A 138 -3.12 -11.19 8.90
N TYR A 139 -2.72 -11.39 7.64
CA TYR A 139 -1.87 -12.52 7.24
C TYR A 139 -0.44 -12.39 7.77
N TYR A 140 0.18 -11.20 7.65
CA TYR A 140 1.59 -10.99 8.02
C TYR A 140 1.83 -10.46 9.43
N ALA A 141 0.82 -9.89 10.09
CA ALA A 141 1.02 -9.18 11.35
C ALA A 141 1.36 -10.12 12.50
N GLU A 142 2.55 -9.91 13.05
CA GLU A 142 3.06 -10.60 14.23
C GLU A 142 2.36 -10.11 15.53
N LYS A 143 1.72 -8.92 15.51
CA LYS A 143 1.00 -8.32 16.66
C LYS A 143 -0.34 -7.70 16.29
#